data_AF-A0A1V2QCG1-F1
#
_entry.id   AF-A0A1V2QCG1-F1
#
_cell.length_a   1.000
_cell.length_b   1.000
_cell.length_c   1.000
_cell.angle_alpha   90.00
_cell.angle_beta   90.00
_cell.angle_gamma   90.00
#
_symmetry.space_group_name_H-M   'P 1'
#
loop_
_entity.id
_entity.type
_entity.pdbx_description
1 polymer ?
#
loop_
_entity_poly.entity_id
_entity_poly.type
_entity_poly.pdbx_seq_one_letter_code
_entity_poly.pdbx_strand_id
1 'polypeptide(L)'
;MLVGVIVCVALVRGQVTITDRVRAVVEGFRHSSVYVEPGAPPTVNADHVRQVLGDRPIVVAILSEEPMPPSGKPLVTAGLKLCDDIANLVPTNLVIVYGNEPGKGYKPAFCVGPKFTNEDHPVNASNFDFVLIAKAETAWKYRASPADLTPQVEEYVLAYDAQAAKDYPDSVPRRGAVPDKLATGEIVLSLGGIVAACVAVFFLLHLAARAVGRRTPRNRRQLATGARLSRIGEYVMSADPQGAEQAEVARQYVLVLQGHESGANVERQVEELERRIR
;
A
#
# COMPACT_ATOMS: atom_id res chain seq x y z
N MET A 1 -22.41 -6.84 -1.83
CA MET A 1 -20.95 -6.91 -2.02
C MET A 1 -20.37 -5.71 -2.78
N LEU A 2 -20.96 -5.26 -3.89
CA LEU A 2 -20.49 -4.09 -4.67
C LEU A 2 -20.40 -2.78 -3.85
N VAL A 3 -21.34 -2.55 -2.92
CA VAL A 3 -21.35 -1.36 -2.05
C VAL A 3 -20.17 -1.34 -1.07
N GLY A 4 -19.72 -2.51 -0.59
CA GLY A 4 -18.58 -2.62 0.32
C GLY A 4 -17.24 -2.30 -0.35
N VAL A 5 -17.10 -2.61 -1.63
CA VAL A 5 -15.89 -2.30 -2.43
C VAL A 5 -15.79 -0.80 -2.70
N ILE A 6 -16.91 -0.13 -2.98
CA ILE A 6 -16.95 1.31 -3.24
C ILE A 6 -16.62 2.10 -1.96
N VAL A 7 -17.09 1.66 -0.80
CA VAL A 7 -16.78 2.30 0.50
C VAL A 7 -15.31 2.15 0.88
N CYS A 8 -14.69 0.98 0.63
CA CYS A 8 -13.23 0.82 0.84
C CYS A 8 -12.40 1.72 -0.09
N VAL A 9 -12.78 1.86 -1.37
CA VAL A 9 -12.06 2.75 -2.30
C VAL A 9 -12.25 4.23 -1.94
N ALA A 10 -13.43 4.61 -1.41
CA ALA A 10 -13.69 5.97 -0.98
C ALA A 10 -12.95 6.36 0.32
N LEU A 11 -12.79 5.43 1.27
CA LEU A 11 -12.02 5.66 2.51
C LEU A 11 -10.51 5.81 2.25
N VAL A 12 -9.98 5.16 1.21
CA VAL A 12 -8.55 5.27 0.84
C VAL A 12 -8.21 6.61 0.20
N ARG A 13 -9.17 7.32 -0.42
CA ARG A 13 -8.95 8.67 -0.99
C ARG A 13 -8.63 9.75 0.06
N GLY A 14 -8.77 9.47 1.35
CA GLY A 14 -8.34 10.35 2.43
C GLY A 14 -6.85 10.28 2.76
N GLN A 15 -6.07 9.40 2.12
CA GLN A 15 -4.61 9.38 2.30
C GLN A 15 -4.02 10.63 1.63
N VAL A 16 -3.38 11.47 2.45
CA VAL A 16 -2.54 12.59 2.02
C VAL A 16 -1.68 12.10 0.85
N THR A 17 -1.96 12.58 -0.36
CA THR A 17 -1.14 12.27 -1.53
C THR A 17 0.21 12.97 -1.34
N ILE A 18 1.14 12.26 -0.71
CA ILE A 18 2.53 12.66 -0.58
C ILE A 18 3.11 12.71 -2.00
N THR A 19 3.61 13.87 -2.39
CA THR A 19 4.18 14.05 -3.73
C THR A 19 5.48 13.25 -3.87
N ASP A 20 5.83 12.85 -5.09
CA ASP A 20 7.07 12.12 -5.36
C ASP A 20 8.31 12.90 -4.90
N ARG A 21 8.26 14.24 -4.99
CA ARG A 21 9.32 15.13 -4.50
C ARG A 21 9.47 15.04 -2.97
N VAL A 22 8.38 15.08 -2.20
CA VAL A 22 8.44 14.90 -0.73
C VAL A 22 9.00 13.52 -0.39
N ARG A 23 8.55 12.49 -1.08
CA ARG A 23 9.04 11.12 -0.89
C ARG A 23 10.54 11.02 -1.14
N ALA A 24 11.04 11.57 -2.24
CA ALA A 24 12.46 11.57 -2.58
C ALA A 24 13.32 12.29 -1.53
N VAL A 25 12.84 13.44 -1.04
CA VAL A 25 13.52 14.20 0.03
C VAL A 25 13.61 13.38 1.32
N VAL A 26 12.49 12.82 1.76
CA VAL A 26 12.43 12.06 3.02
C VAL A 26 13.24 10.77 2.93
N GLU A 27 13.24 10.11 1.77
CA GLU A 27 14.11 8.96 1.52
C GLU A 27 15.58 9.35 1.59
N GLY A 28 15.95 10.50 1.00
CA GLY A 28 17.29 11.07 1.16
C GLY A 28 17.69 11.28 2.62
N PHE A 29 16.75 11.71 3.46
CA PHE A 29 17.00 11.93 4.88
C PHE A 29 17.26 10.66 5.69
N ARG A 30 16.89 9.48 5.19
CA ARG A 30 17.28 8.21 5.81
C ARG A 30 18.79 8.02 5.83
N HIS A 31 19.47 8.51 4.80
CA HIS A 31 20.89 8.26 4.57
C HIS A 31 21.79 9.44 4.94
N SER A 32 21.24 10.66 5.00
CA SER A 32 22.01 11.90 5.19
C SER A 32 21.16 12.95 5.90
N SER A 33 21.78 13.89 6.62
CA SER A 33 21.07 15.08 7.14
C SER A 33 20.75 16.09 6.04
N VAL A 34 21.39 15.95 4.88
CA VAL A 34 21.21 16.83 3.70
C VAL A 34 20.79 16.03 2.48
N TYR A 35 19.67 16.43 1.89
CA TYR A 35 19.22 15.99 0.58
C TYR A 35 19.50 17.07 -0.47
N VAL A 36 19.99 16.67 -1.64
CA VAL A 36 20.24 17.57 -2.77
C VAL A 36 19.48 17.03 -3.97
N GLU A 37 18.53 17.81 -4.47
CA GLU A 37 17.80 17.48 -5.69
C GLU A 37 18.73 17.64 -6.91
N PRO A 38 18.65 16.75 -7.91
CA PRO A 38 19.38 16.93 -9.16
C PRO A 38 19.09 18.32 -9.78
N GLY A 39 20.15 19.02 -10.18
CA GLY A 39 20.03 20.38 -10.74
C GLY A 39 19.85 21.49 -9.70
N ALA A 40 20.01 21.19 -8.40
CA ALA A 40 20.12 22.21 -7.36
C ALA A 40 21.28 23.19 -7.66
N PRO A 41 21.07 24.50 -7.47
CA PRO A 41 22.13 25.48 -7.66
C PRO A 41 23.20 25.32 -6.56
N PRO A 42 24.47 25.64 -6.85
CA PRO A 42 25.57 25.51 -5.89
C PRO A 42 25.59 26.65 -4.85
N THR A 43 24.43 27.22 -4.49
CA THR A 43 24.30 28.32 -3.53
C THR A 43 24.36 27.85 -2.08
N VAL A 44 24.11 26.57 -1.83
CA VAL A 44 24.28 25.94 -0.50
C VAL A 44 25.31 24.83 -0.65
N ASN A 45 26.43 24.95 0.06
CA ASN A 45 27.47 23.92 0.05
C ASN A 45 27.01 22.70 0.86
N ALA A 46 26.45 21.70 0.17
CA ALA A 46 25.86 20.52 0.80
C ALA A 46 26.85 19.73 1.67
N ASP A 47 28.11 19.61 1.27
CA ASP A 47 29.12 18.84 2.02
C ASP A 47 29.50 19.55 3.31
N HIS A 48 29.69 20.87 3.25
CA HIS A 48 29.90 21.68 4.44
C HIS A 48 28.69 21.65 5.37
N VAL A 49 27.48 21.75 4.83
CA VAL A 49 26.25 21.65 5.63
C VAL A 49 26.18 20.30 6.34
N ARG A 50 26.48 19.17 5.67
CA ARG A 50 26.51 17.85 6.34
C ARG A 50 27.46 17.84 7.54
N GLN A 51 28.64 18.43 7.40
CA GLN A 51 29.64 18.52 8.47
C GLN A 51 29.15 19.38 9.63
N VAL A 52 28.58 20.55 9.34
CA VAL A 52 28.07 21.48 10.36
C VAL A 52 26.88 20.88 11.12
N LEU A 53 25.95 20.24 10.42
CA LEU A 53 24.78 19.60 11.05
C LEU A 53 25.19 18.45 11.97
N GLY A 54 26.03 17.54 11.51
CA GLY A 54 26.38 16.32 12.23
C GLY A 54 25.12 15.51 12.61
N ASP A 55 25.00 15.16 13.90
CA ASP A 55 23.90 14.36 14.45
C ASP A 55 22.72 15.19 15.01
N ARG A 56 22.74 16.51 14.82
CA ARG A 56 21.68 17.40 15.34
C ARG A 56 20.34 17.10 14.66
N PRO A 57 19.20 17.35 15.33
CA PRO A 57 17.86 17.11 14.79
C PRO A 57 17.46 18.19 13.79
N ILE A 58 18.33 18.48 12.83
CA ILE A 58 18.16 19.46 11.77
C ILE A 58 18.44 18.74 10.46
N VAL A 59 17.51 18.84 9.51
CA VAL A 59 17.67 18.28 8.16
C VAL A 59 17.45 19.36 7.11
N VAL A 60 18.20 19.28 6.02
CA VAL A 60 18.23 20.33 4.98
C VAL A 60 17.96 19.72 3.61
N ALA A 61 16.91 20.18 2.94
CA ALA A 61 16.63 19.86 1.54
C ALA A 61 17.07 21.03 0.65
N ILE A 62 17.94 20.76 -0.31
CA ILE A 62 18.41 21.72 -1.32
C ILE A 62 17.77 21.32 -2.65
N LEU A 63 16.77 22.07 -3.09
CA LEU A 63 15.99 21.76 -4.28
C LEU A 63 16.55 22.45 -5.52
N SER A 64 16.11 21.97 -6.68
CA SER A 64 16.37 22.59 -7.99
C SER A 64 15.84 24.02 -8.09
N GLU A 65 16.29 24.76 -9.11
CA GLU A 65 15.75 26.09 -9.41
C GLU A 65 14.35 26.06 -10.05
N GLU A 66 13.79 24.87 -10.28
CA GLU A 66 12.42 24.75 -10.78
C GLU A 66 11.42 25.39 -9.81
N PRO A 67 10.53 26.27 -10.28
CA PRO A 67 9.52 26.88 -9.43
C PRO A 67 8.68 25.83 -8.72
N MET A 68 8.59 25.94 -7.39
CA MET A 68 7.76 25.04 -6.61
C MET A 68 6.27 25.20 -6.97
N PRO A 69 5.49 24.09 -6.96
CA PRO A 69 4.06 24.17 -7.22
C PRO A 69 3.38 25.04 -6.15
N PRO A 70 2.37 25.85 -6.53
CA PRO A 70 1.68 26.71 -5.57
C PRO A 70 1.05 25.88 -4.45
N SER A 71 0.98 26.46 -3.26
CA SER A 71 0.50 25.75 -2.07
C SER A 71 -0.99 25.35 -2.15
N GLY A 72 -1.76 25.98 -3.04
CA GLY A 72 -3.21 25.83 -3.15
C GLY A 72 -3.98 26.43 -1.96
N LYS A 73 -3.30 27.02 -0.97
CA LYS A 73 -3.90 27.65 0.21
C LYS A 73 -3.59 29.15 0.23
N PRO A 74 -4.58 30.00 0.51
CA PRO A 74 -4.34 31.42 0.76
C PRO A 74 -3.32 31.58 1.91
N LEU A 75 -2.38 32.52 1.77
CA LEU A 75 -1.39 32.90 2.80
C LEU A 75 -0.28 31.87 3.10
N VAL A 76 -0.29 30.68 2.51
CA VAL A 76 0.78 29.69 2.66
C VAL A 76 1.68 29.72 1.42
N THR A 77 2.99 29.91 1.59
CA THR A 77 3.96 29.83 0.48
C THR A 77 4.16 28.40 0.01
N ALA A 78 4.61 28.23 -1.24
CA ALA A 78 4.90 26.91 -1.80
C ALA A 78 5.97 26.19 -0.97
N GLY A 79 7.04 26.90 -0.63
CA GLY A 79 8.13 26.41 0.22
C GLY A 79 7.68 26.02 1.62
N LEU A 80 6.81 26.82 2.27
CA LEU A 80 6.31 26.49 3.61
C LEU A 80 5.43 25.25 3.58
N LYS A 81 4.53 25.12 2.59
CA LYS A 81 3.73 23.90 2.43
C LYS A 81 4.61 22.67 2.25
N LEU A 82 5.61 22.75 1.37
CA LEU A 82 6.51 21.63 1.12
C LEU A 82 7.30 21.27 2.38
N CYS A 83 7.78 22.29 3.10
CA CYS A 83 8.44 22.12 4.39
C CYS A 83 7.51 21.36 5.37
N ASP A 84 6.27 21.83 5.56
CA ASP A 84 5.31 21.18 6.46
C ASP A 84 5.03 19.73 6.07
N ASP A 85 4.85 19.46 4.76
CA ASP A 85 4.62 18.10 4.24
C ASP A 85 5.81 17.18 4.56
N ILE A 86 7.05 17.70 4.49
CA ILE A 86 8.28 16.97 4.88
C ILE A 86 8.36 16.80 6.41
N ALA A 87 8.16 17.87 7.19
CA ALA A 87 8.28 17.87 8.65
C ALA A 87 7.30 16.88 9.32
N ASN A 88 6.11 16.71 8.75
CA ASN A 88 5.16 15.68 9.19
C ASN A 88 5.69 14.24 9.04
N LEU A 89 6.64 14.02 8.13
CA LEU A 89 7.25 12.71 7.86
C LEU A 89 8.59 12.52 8.57
N VAL A 90 9.25 13.60 8.99
CA VAL A 90 10.46 13.57 9.84
C VAL A 90 10.19 14.23 11.20
N PRO A 91 9.27 13.66 12.00
CA PRO A 91 8.56 14.40 13.04
C PRO A 91 9.43 14.91 14.18
N THR A 92 10.64 14.39 14.38
CA THR A 92 11.56 14.78 15.44
C THR A 92 12.65 15.76 14.97
N ASN A 93 12.51 16.37 13.79
CA ASN A 93 13.53 17.25 13.21
C ASN A 93 12.99 18.64 12.89
N LEU A 94 13.87 19.63 12.97
CA LEU A 94 13.73 20.89 12.27
C LEU A 94 14.09 20.67 10.80
N VAL A 95 13.28 21.20 9.89
CA VAL A 95 13.47 21.05 8.46
C VAL A 95 13.73 22.42 7.84
N ILE A 96 14.78 22.50 7.04
CA ILE A 96 15.10 23.66 6.21
C ILE A 96 14.98 23.25 4.75
N VAL A 97 14.17 23.95 3.98
CA VAL A 97 13.99 23.69 2.53
C VAL A 97 14.45 24.90 1.74
N TYR A 98 15.49 24.74 0.95
CA TYR A 98 15.91 25.71 -0.06
C TYR A 98 15.25 25.39 -1.39
N GLY A 99 14.52 26.33 -1.98
CA GLY A 99 13.89 26.13 -3.28
C GLY A 99 13.41 27.43 -3.91
N ASN A 100 13.04 27.37 -5.19
CA ASN A 100 12.55 28.52 -5.93
C ASN A 100 11.06 28.77 -5.66
N GLU A 101 10.76 29.83 -4.92
CA GLU A 101 9.40 30.25 -4.60
C GLU A 101 8.83 31.12 -5.74
N PRO A 102 7.64 30.81 -6.28
CA PRO A 102 7.01 31.58 -7.36
C PRO A 102 6.95 33.08 -7.02
N GLY A 103 7.63 33.90 -7.83
CA GLY A 103 7.66 35.37 -7.67
C GLY A 103 8.52 35.89 -6.50
N LYS A 104 9.18 35.02 -5.73
CA LYS A 104 10.07 35.42 -4.62
C LYS A 104 11.50 34.92 -4.76
N GLY A 105 11.76 34.03 -5.71
CA GLY A 105 13.09 33.50 -6.02
C GLY A 105 13.52 32.38 -5.08
N TYR A 106 14.80 32.02 -5.17
CA TYR A 106 15.40 30.94 -4.37
C TYR A 106 15.58 31.37 -2.91
N LYS A 107 14.80 30.77 -2.00
CA LYS A 107 14.76 31.15 -0.58
C LYS A 107 14.58 29.93 0.32
N PRO A 108 15.02 30.01 1.59
CA PRO A 108 14.72 28.98 2.57
C PRO A 108 13.26 29.08 3.04
N ALA A 109 12.70 27.93 3.42
CA ALA A 109 11.53 27.79 4.27
C ALA A 109 11.91 26.94 5.50
N PHE A 110 11.34 27.28 6.65
CA PHE A 110 11.64 26.65 7.93
C PHE A 110 10.36 26.10 8.54
N CYS A 111 10.44 24.88 9.07
CA CYS A 111 9.34 24.25 9.76
C CYS A 111 9.89 23.22 10.76
N VAL A 112 9.06 22.84 11.72
CA VAL A 112 9.45 21.97 12.82
C VAL A 112 8.51 20.78 12.84
N GLY A 113 9.06 19.57 12.96
CA GLY A 113 8.28 18.36 13.03
C GLY A 113 7.39 18.31 14.29
N PRO A 114 6.20 17.68 14.23
CA PRO A 114 5.23 17.68 15.32
C PRO A 114 5.69 16.98 16.62
N LYS A 115 6.83 16.29 16.60
CA LYS A 115 7.45 15.60 17.74
C LYS A 115 8.87 16.10 18.02
N PHE A 116 9.25 17.25 17.47
CA PHE A 116 10.56 17.86 17.72
C PHE A 116 10.74 18.15 19.21
N THR A 117 9.70 18.68 19.83
CA THR A 117 9.49 18.62 21.27
C THR A 117 8.64 17.40 21.61
N ASN A 118 9.04 16.61 22.60
CA ASN A 118 8.30 15.41 23.03
C ASN A 118 8.49 15.15 24.53
N GLU A 119 7.89 14.08 25.05
CA GLU A 119 7.97 13.74 26.49
C GLU A 119 9.40 13.46 26.96
N ASP A 120 10.26 12.91 26.08
CA ASP A 120 11.67 12.64 26.37
C ASP A 120 12.52 13.93 26.37
N HIS A 121 12.07 14.94 25.60
CA HIS A 121 12.72 16.23 25.44
C HIS A 121 11.69 17.38 25.52
N PRO A 122 11.16 17.68 26.73
CA PRO A 122 10.09 18.67 26.88
C PRO A 122 10.67 20.08 26.94
N VAL A 123 10.34 20.88 25.93
CA VAL A 123 10.59 22.33 25.90
C VAL A 123 9.29 23.06 25.55
N ASN A 124 9.23 24.35 25.86
CA ASN A 124 8.11 25.15 25.37
C ASN A 124 8.34 25.44 23.88
N ALA A 125 7.66 24.69 23.00
CA ALA A 125 7.81 24.78 21.55
C ALA A 125 7.66 26.22 21.01
N SER A 126 6.74 27.03 21.57
CA SER A 126 6.57 28.42 21.13
C SER A 126 7.74 29.32 21.49
N ASN A 127 8.49 28.99 22.54
CA ASN A 127 9.72 29.70 22.92
C ASN A 127 10.96 29.12 22.25
N PHE A 128 10.98 27.83 21.93
CA PHE A 128 12.14 27.18 21.34
C PHE A 128 12.23 27.48 19.84
N ASP A 129 11.15 27.21 19.09
CA ASP A 129 11.17 27.26 17.63
C ASP A 129 11.24 28.70 17.10
N PHE A 130 10.42 29.59 17.67
CA PHE A 130 10.37 31.00 17.24
C PHE A 130 11.65 31.75 17.59
N VAL A 131 12.19 31.56 18.79
CA VAL A 131 13.44 32.24 19.22
C VAL A 131 14.63 31.72 18.43
N LEU A 132 14.68 30.42 18.13
CA LEU A 132 15.70 29.81 17.29
C LEU A 132 15.72 30.45 15.90
N ILE A 133 14.56 30.46 15.24
CA ILE A 133 14.39 31.05 13.90
C ILE A 133 14.73 32.54 13.91
N ALA A 134 14.21 33.30 14.87
CA ALA A 134 14.46 34.74 14.94
C ALA A 134 15.95 35.08 15.20
N LYS A 135 16.64 34.35 16.09
CA LYS A 135 18.07 34.54 16.35
C LYS A 135 18.91 34.23 15.12
N ALA A 136 18.66 33.09 14.48
CA ALA A 136 19.37 32.73 13.26
C ALA A 136 19.14 33.79 12.16
N GLU A 137 17.88 34.20 11.93
CA GLU A 137 17.52 35.20 10.92
C GLU A 137 18.16 36.57 11.11
N THR A 138 18.41 36.97 12.35
CA THR A 138 19.08 38.24 12.62
C THR A 138 20.59 38.15 12.43
N ALA A 139 21.19 36.98 12.67
CA ALA A 139 22.63 36.78 12.54
C ALA A 139 23.07 36.56 11.08
N TRP A 140 22.37 35.71 10.31
CA TRP A 140 22.86 35.34 8.97
C TRP A 140 22.73 36.45 7.93
N LYS A 141 21.88 37.46 8.15
CA LYS A 141 21.69 38.60 7.24
C LYS A 141 22.99 39.36 6.92
N TYR A 142 24.02 39.21 7.76
CA TYR A 142 25.32 39.84 7.58
C TYR A 142 26.38 38.94 6.94
N ARG A 143 26.09 37.63 6.76
CA ARG A 143 27.03 36.62 6.26
C ARG A 143 26.57 35.93 4.98
N ALA A 144 25.26 35.74 4.81
CA ALA A 144 24.71 35.12 3.62
C ALA A 144 24.67 36.10 2.45
N SER A 145 24.91 35.59 1.25
CA SER A 145 24.74 36.31 -0.01
C SER A 145 23.85 35.50 -0.96
N PRO A 146 23.31 36.11 -2.03
CA PRO A 146 22.58 35.35 -3.04
C PRO A 146 23.38 34.19 -3.66
N ALA A 147 24.71 34.28 -3.67
CA ALA A 147 25.60 33.26 -4.20
C ALA A 147 26.04 32.22 -3.14
N ASP A 148 25.88 32.52 -1.85
CA ASP A 148 26.24 31.63 -0.75
C ASP A 148 25.27 31.79 0.42
N LEU A 149 24.36 30.81 0.51
CA LEU A 149 23.35 30.68 1.55
C LEU A 149 23.79 29.72 2.66
N THR A 150 24.97 29.10 2.53
CA THR A 150 25.53 28.18 3.54
C THR A 150 25.58 28.79 4.95
N PRO A 151 25.97 30.07 5.14
CA PRO A 151 26.02 30.69 6.46
C PRO A 151 24.66 30.72 7.17
N GLN A 152 23.54 30.66 6.45
CA GLN A 152 22.24 30.58 7.09
C GLN A 152 22.12 29.32 7.94
N VAL A 153 22.50 28.16 7.40
CA VAL A 153 22.43 26.89 8.11
C VAL A 153 23.38 26.87 9.30
N GLU A 154 24.57 27.46 9.16
CA GLU A 154 25.52 27.60 10.28
C GLU A 154 24.92 28.37 11.45
N GLU A 155 24.26 29.51 11.19
CA GLU A 155 23.63 30.31 12.25
C GLU A 155 22.45 29.58 12.91
N TYR A 156 21.70 28.76 12.16
CA TYR A 156 20.68 27.89 12.75
C TYR A 156 21.27 26.85 13.69
N VAL A 157 22.39 26.24 13.30
CA VAL A 157 23.08 25.25 14.13
C VAL A 157 23.65 25.89 15.38
N LEU A 158 24.29 27.06 15.27
CA LEU A 158 24.80 27.81 16.41
C LEU A 158 23.68 28.25 17.35
N ALA A 159 22.56 28.73 16.82
CA ALA A 159 21.41 29.12 17.62
C ALA A 159 20.76 27.90 18.29
N TYR A 160 20.73 26.74 17.62
CA TYR A 160 20.23 25.49 18.20
C TYR A 160 21.13 25.04 19.34
N ASP A 161 22.45 24.97 19.13
CA ASP A 161 23.40 24.54 20.16
C ASP A 161 23.35 25.47 21.39
N ALA A 162 23.24 26.79 21.17
CA ALA A 162 23.12 27.75 22.26
C ALA A 162 21.83 27.58 23.07
N GLN A 163 20.71 27.28 22.40
CA GLN A 163 19.42 27.05 23.05
C GLN A 163 19.38 25.68 23.73
N ALA A 164 19.87 24.63 23.05
CA ALA A 164 19.90 23.27 23.55
C ALA A 164 20.83 23.11 24.77
N ALA A 165 21.97 23.81 24.81
CA ALA A 165 22.83 23.82 25.98
C ALA A 165 22.15 24.41 27.22
N LYS A 166 21.16 25.29 27.04
CA LYS A 166 20.37 25.87 28.13
C LYS A 166 19.20 24.97 28.54
N ASP A 167 18.49 24.44 27.55
CA ASP A 167 17.22 23.74 27.77
C ASP A 167 17.40 22.22 27.99
N TYR A 168 18.54 21.65 27.58
CA TYR A 168 18.88 20.24 27.73
C TYR A 168 20.29 20.04 28.32
N PRO A 169 20.50 20.40 29.60
CA PRO A 169 21.83 20.35 30.23
C PRO A 169 22.42 18.94 30.30
N ASP A 170 21.57 17.91 30.37
CA ASP A 170 21.99 16.52 30.57
C ASP A 170 22.17 15.74 29.26
N SER A 171 21.42 16.09 28.21
CA SER A 171 21.52 15.43 26.90
C SER A 171 20.91 16.25 25.77
N VAL A 172 21.73 16.71 24.83
CA VAL A 172 21.26 17.41 23.63
C VAL A 172 20.51 16.43 22.71
N PRO A 173 19.27 16.75 22.27
CA PRO A 173 18.52 15.91 21.36
C PRO A 173 19.31 15.64 20.07
N ARG A 174 19.18 14.43 19.55
CA ARG A 174 19.82 14.01 18.30
C ARG A 174 18.76 13.69 17.25
N ARG A 175 19.19 13.66 15.99
CA ARG A 175 18.35 13.25 14.85
C ARG A 175 17.71 11.89 15.12
N GLY A 176 16.38 11.88 15.14
CA GLY A 176 15.60 10.66 15.22
C GLY A 176 15.58 9.89 13.90
N ALA A 177 15.35 8.58 13.97
CA ALA A 177 15.18 7.76 12.77
C ALA A 177 13.96 8.23 11.95
N VAL A 178 14.12 8.32 10.64
CA VAL A 178 13.02 8.63 9.72
C VAL A 178 12.05 7.44 9.70
N PRO A 179 10.77 7.60 10.07
CA PRO A 179 9.83 6.48 10.16
C PRO A 179 9.61 5.77 8.80
N ASP A 180 9.47 4.44 8.83
CA ASP A 180 9.14 3.60 7.66
C ASP A 180 7.70 3.79 7.14
N LYS A 181 6.94 4.72 7.74
CA LYS A 181 5.50 4.87 7.50
C LYS A 181 5.14 5.20 6.05
N LEU A 182 6.07 5.76 5.27
CA LEU A 182 5.92 5.99 3.84
C LEU A 182 5.59 4.72 3.05
N ALA A 183 6.09 3.55 3.46
CA ALA A 183 5.81 2.27 2.82
C ALA A 183 4.46 1.66 3.25
N THR A 184 3.93 2.02 4.42
CA THR A 184 2.72 1.38 4.97
C THR A 184 1.48 1.61 4.10
N GLY A 185 1.35 2.81 3.54
CA GLY A 185 0.25 3.14 2.63
C GLY A 185 0.29 2.30 1.36
N GLU A 186 1.47 2.15 0.77
CA GLU A 186 1.68 1.35 -0.44
C GLU A 186 1.52 -0.15 -0.19
N ILE A 187 1.95 -0.64 0.97
CA ILE A 187 1.76 -2.04 1.40
C ILE A 187 0.27 -2.35 1.60
N VAL A 188 -0.49 -1.45 2.23
CA VAL A 188 -1.93 -1.62 2.41
C VAL A 188 -2.65 -1.57 1.06
N LEU A 189 -2.23 -0.67 0.16
CA LEU A 189 -2.80 -0.57 -1.19
C LEU A 189 -2.49 -1.82 -2.03
N SER A 190 -1.27 -2.35 -1.94
CA SER A 190 -0.86 -3.56 -2.65
C SER A 190 -1.60 -4.79 -2.13
N LEU A 191 -1.73 -4.93 -0.80
CA LEU A 191 -2.54 -5.99 -0.18
C LEU A 191 -4.01 -5.90 -0.60
N GLY A 192 -4.58 -4.70 -0.60
CA GLY A 192 -5.94 -4.46 -1.10
C GLY A 192 -6.10 -4.85 -2.58
N GLY A 193 -5.13 -4.51 -3.42
CA GLY A 193 -5.07 -4.89 -4.83
C GLY A 193 -5.01 -6.40 -5.04
N ILE A 194 -4.19 -7.12 -4.26
CA ILE A 194 -4.09 -8.58 -4.31
C ILE A 194 -5.41 -9.24 -3.92
N VAL A 195 -6.05 -8.79 -2.83
CA VAL A 195 -7.35 -9.33 -2.40
C VAL A 195 -8.41 -9.09 -3.46
N ALA A 196 -8.46 -7.89 -4.05
CA ALA A 196 -9.40 -7.57 -5.13
C ALA A 196 -9.17 -8.44 -6.38
N ALA A 197 -7.91 -8.67 -6.76
CA ALA A 197 -7.54 -9.54 -7.88
C ALA A 197 -7.95 -10.99 -7.62
N CYS A 198 -7.69 -11.52 -6.42
CA CYS A 198 -8.11 -12.87 -6.03
C CYS A 198 -9.64 -13.04 -6.09
N VAL A 199 -10.40 -12.05 -5.59
CA VAL A 199 -11.87 -12.08 -5.67
C VAL A 199 -12.36 -12.04 -7.12
N ALA A 200 -11.75 -11.21 -7.97
CA ALA A 200 -12.09 -11.12 -9.39
C ALA A 200 -11.82 -12.43 -10.13
N VAL A 201 -10.65 -13.06 -9.89
CA VAL A 201 -10.29 -14.37 -10.47
C VAL A 201 -11.28 -15.43 -10.01
N PHE A 202 -11.60 -15.49 -8.73
CA PHE A 202 -12.59 -16.44 -8.21
C PHE A 202 -13.96 -16.25 -8.85
N PHE A 203 -14.39 -15.00 -9.04
CA PHE A 203 -15.67 -14.69 -9.69
C PHE A 203 -15.68 -15.12 -11.17
N LEU A 204 -14.59 -14.89 -11.89
CA LEU A 204 -14.42 -15.34 -13.28
C LEU A 204 -14.43 -16.87 -13.39
N LEU A 205 -13.74 -17.58 -12.49
CA LEU A 205 -13.75 -19.04 -12.42
C LEU A 205 -15.16 -19.57 -12.12
N HIS A 206 -15.90 -18.92 -11.22
CA HIS A 206 -17.28 -19.30 -10.90
C HIS A 206 -18.24 -19.09 -12.08
N LEU A 207 -18.07 -18.02 -12.83
CA LEU A 207 -18.81 -17.78 -14.07
C LEU A 207 -18.49 -18.83 -15.14
N ALA A 208 -17.21 -19.18 -15.31
CA ALA A 208 -16.78 -20.22 -16.22
C ALA A 208 -17.36 -21.60 -15.84
N ALA A 209 -17.30 -21.96 -14.56
CA ALA A 209 -17.87 -23.21 -14.04
C ALA A 209 -19.40 -23.28 -14.26
N ARG A 210 -20.13 -22.18 -14.05
CA ARG A 210 -21.57 -22.11 -14.34
C ARG A 210 -21.89 -22.19 -15.84
N ALA A 211 -21.05 -21.62 -16.70
CA ALA A 211 -21.21 -21.70 -18.15
C ALA A 211 -20.98 -23.13 -18.67
N VAL A 212 -19.98 -23.84 -18.12
CA VAL A 212 -19.68 -25.23 -18.47
C VAL A 212 -20.72 -26.20 -17.88
N GLY A 213 -21.17 -26.00 -16.64
CA GLY A 213 -22.17 -26.85 -15.98
C GLY A 213 -23.55 -26.82 -16.62
N ARG A 214 -23.89 -25.78 -17.39
CA ARG A 214 -25.15 -25.71 -18.17
C ARG A 214 -25.15 -26.60 -19.43
N ARG A 215 -24.00 -27.15 -19.85
CA ARG A 215 -23.87 -27.94 -21.09
C ARG A 215 -23.98 -29.46 -20.95
N THR A 216 -24.22 -30.01 -19.75
CA THR A 216 -24.27 -31.47 -19.54
C THR A 216 -25.65 -32.02 -19.12
N PRO A 217 -26.69 -31.94 -19.96
CA PRO A 217 -27.91 -32.73 -19.78
C PRO A 217 -27.69 -34.24 -20.01
N ARG A 218 -26.59 -34.61 -20.69
CA ARG A 218 -26.23 -36.00 -21.01
C ARG A 218 -25.88 -36.84 -19.78
N ASN A 219 -25.19 -36.25 -18.78
CA ASN A 219 -24.84 -36.94 -17.54
C ASN A 219 -26.05 -37.26 -16.65
N ARG A 220 -27.09 -36.41 -16.64
CA ARG A 220 -28.29 -36.69 -15.82
C ARG A 220 -29.06 -37.91 -16.30
N ARG A 221 -29.18 -38.10 -17.62
CA ARG A 221 -29.83 -39.28 -18.19
C ARG A 221 -29.03 -40.56 -17.94
N GLN A 222 -27.71 -40.51 -18.10
CA GLN A 222 -26.83 -41.65 -17.78
C GLN A 222 -26.89 -42.04 -16.30
N LEU A 223 -26.86 -41.06 -15.38
CA LEU A 223 -27.00 -41.32 -13.94
C LEU A 223 -28.36 -41.93 -13.58
N ALA A 224 -29.45 -41.47 -14.22
CA ALA A 224 -30.78 -42.03 -13.99
C ALA A 224 -30.90 -43.48 -14.48
N THR A 225 -30.34 -43.80 -15.66
CA THR A 225 -30.31 -45.16 -16.20
C THR A 225 -29.43 -46.09 -15.35
N GLY A 226 -28.28 -45.60 -14.86
CA GLY A 226 -27.43 -46.34 -13.93
C GLY A 226 -28.13 -46.67 -12.61
N ALA A 227 -28.86 -45.72 -12.02
CA ALA A 227 -29.64 -45.95 -10.80
C ALA A 227 -30.80 -46.95 -10.99
N ARG A 228 -31.38 -47.04 -12.20
CA ARG A 228 -32.38 -48.06 -12.54
C ARG A 228 -31.75 -49.45 -12.65
N LEU A 229 -30.63 -49.56 -13.36
CA LEU A 229 -29.87 -50.82 -13.48
C LEU A 229 -29.34 -51.34 -12.14
N SER A 230 -28.97 -50.46 -11.22
CA SER A 230 -28.55 -50.87 -9.88
C SER A 230 -29.67 -51.56 -9.10
N ARG A 231 -30.91 -51.02 -9.16
CA ARG A 231 -32.07 -51.61 -8.47
C ARG A 231 -32.48 -52.95 -9.06
N ILE A 232 -32.39 -53.07 -10.38
CA ILE A 232 -32.60 -54.34 -11.08
C ILE A 232 -31.56 -55.38 -10.65
N GLY A 233 -30.28 -54.98 -10.56
CA GLY A 233 -29.20 -55.88 -10.13
C GLY A 233 -29.41 -56.39 -8.72
N GLU A 234 -29.88 -55.54 -7.81
CA GLU A 234 -30.24 -55.92 -6.45
C GLU A 234 -31.36 -56.98 -6.44
N TYR A 235 -32.40 -56.82 -7.27
CA TYR A 235 -33.44 -57.84 -7.43
C TYR A 235 -32.87 -59.16 -7.96
N VAL A 236 -32.08 -59.12 -9.04
CA VAL A 236 -31.49 -60.31 -9.66
C VAL A 236 -30.61 -61.09 -8.68
N MET A 237 -29.87 -60.40 -7.81
CA MET A 237 -29.03 -61.02 -6.78
C MET A 237 -29.82 -61.56 -5.59
N SER A 238 -31.02 -61.03 -5.31
CA SER A 238 -31.85 -61.41 -4.15
C SER A 238 -32.87 -62.51 -4.44
N ALA A 239 -33.19 -62.76 -5.72
CA ALA A 239 -34.22 -63.72 -6.12
C ALA A 239 -33.72 -65.17 -6.14
N ASP A 240 -34.64 -66.12 -5.96
CA ASP A 240 -34.34 -67.56 -5.84
C ASP A 240 -33.69 -68.10 -7.13
N PRO A 241 -32.44 -68.61 -7.08
CA PRO A 241 -31.72 -69.07 -8.26
C PRO A 241 -32.34 -70.32 -8.91
N GLN A 242 -33.28 -71.02 -8.26
CA GLN A 242 -33.97 -72.18 -8.82
C GLN A 242 -35.25 -71.82 -9.60
N GLY A 243 -35.62 -70.53 -9.66
CA GLY A 243 -36.74 -70.06 -10.45
C GLY A 243 -36.50 -70.24 -11.96
N ALA A 244 -37.46 -70.86 -12.66
CA ALA A 244 -37.34 -71.17 -14.08
C ALA A 244 -37.12 -69.93 -14.99
N GLU A 245 -37.58 -68.74 -14.56
CA GLU A 245 -37.41 -67.48 -15.30
C GLU A 245 -36.19 -66.66 -14.84
N GLN A 246 -35.60 -66.99 -13.68
CA GLN A 246 -34.56 -66.18 -13.05
C GLN A 246 -33.24 -66.19 -13.83
N ALA A 247 -32.90 -67.33 -14.43
CA ALA A 247 -31.70 -67.46 -15.27
C ALA A 247 -31.76 -66.57 -16.52
N GLU A 248 -32.95 -66.40 -17.10
CA GLU A 248 -33.13 -65.57 -18.30
C GLU A 248 -33.15 -64.08 -17.95
N VAL A 249 -33.77 -63.69 -16.83
CA VAL A 249 -33.73 -62.30 -16.31
C VAL A 249 -32.29 -61.90 -15.96
N ALA A 250 -31.52 -62.77 -15.30
CA ALA A 250 -30.12 -62.53 -14.98
C ALA A 250 -29.25 -62.37 -16.25
N ARG A 251 -29.47 -63.22 -17.26
CA ARG A 251 -28.77 -63.13 -18.55
C ARG A 251 -29.07 -61.81 -19.26
N GLN A 252 -30.34 -61.41 -19.33
CA GLN A 252 -30.75 -60.16 -19.96
C GLN A 252 -30.21 -58.94 -19.20
N TYR A 253 -30.18 -58.99 -17.87
CA TYR A 253 -29.57 -57.95 -17.05
C TYR A 253 -28.09 -57.71 -17.39
N VAL A 254 -27.29 -58.78 -17.48
CA VAL A 254 -25.86 -58.68 -17.83
C VAL A 254 -25.66 -58.08 -19.22
N LEU A 255 -26.47 -58.47 -20.20
CA LEU A 255 -26.40 -57.92 -21.56
C LEU A 255 -26.73 -56.42 -21.61
N VAL A 256 -27.75 -56.00 -20.85
CA VAL A 256 -28.14 -54.59 -20.76
C VAL A 256 -27.10 -53.76 -20.00
N LEU A 257 -26.49 -54.32 -18.95
CA LEU A 257 -25.39 -53.68 -18.22
C LEU A 257 -24.16 -53.47 -19.11
N GLN A 258 -23.75 -54.50 -19.88
CA GLN A 258 -22.65 -54.39 -20.83
C GLN A 258 -22.94 -53.37 -21.94
N GLY A 259 -24.18 -53.31 -22.43
CA GLY A 259 -24.64 -52.29 -23.37
C GLY A 259 -24.57 -50.87 -22.79
N HIS A 260 -24.89 -50.70 -21.50
CA HIS A 260 -24.80 -49.43 -20.82
C HIS A 260 -23.34 -48.96 -20.66
N GLU A 261 -22.44 -49.86 -20.22
CA GLU A 261 -21.02 -49.57 -20.02
C GLU A 261 -20.29 -49.23 -21.32
N SER A 262 -20.69 -49.86 -22.43
CA SER A 262 -20.18 -49.55 -23.78
C SER A 262 -20.78 -48.27 -24.39
N GLY A 263 -21.69 -47.60 -23.69
CA GLY A 263 -22.30 -46.33 -24.12
C GLY A 263 -23.45 -46.47 -25.12
N ALA A 264 -23.97 -47.68 -25.32
CA ALA A 264 -25.14 -47.91 -26.16
C ALA A 264 -26.42 -47.37 -25.50
N ASN A 265 -27.43 -47.02 -26.32
CA ASN A 265 -28.73 -46.61 -25.80
C ASN A 265 -29.56 -47.83 -25.40
N VAL A 266 -29.56 -48.14 -24.11
CA VAL A 266 -30.24 -49.30 -23.54
C VAL A 266 -31.58 -48.99 -22.86
N GLU A 267 -32.09 -47.75 -22.95
CA GLU A 267 -33.26 -47.29 -22.17
C GLU A 267 -34.49 -48.20 -22.32
N ARG A 268 -34.78 -48.65 -23.56
CA ARG A 268 -35.91 -49.53 -23.86
C ARG A 268 -35.75 -50.92 -23.22
N GLN A 269 -34.51 -51.41 -23.17
CA GLN A 269 -34.18 -52.73 -22.62
C GLN A 269 -34.23 -52.69 -21.09
N VAL A 270 -33.79 -51.58 -20.47
CA VAL A 270 -33.97 -51.35 -19.02
C VAL A 270 -35.46 -51.32 -18.66
N GLU A 271 -36.30 -50.66 -19.45
CA GLU A 271 -37.75 -50.61 -19.21
C GLU A 271 -38.42 -51.97 -19.37
N GLU A 272 -38.05 -52.75 -20.38
CA GLU A 272 -38.56 -54.10 -20.57
C GLU A 272 -38.18 -55.02 -19.41
N LEU A 273 -36.94 -54.90 -18.94
CA LEU A 273 -36.44 -55.71 -17.83
C LEU A 273 -37.11 -55.32 -16.49
N GLU A 274 -37.34 -54.02 -16.25
CA GLU A 274 -38.13 -53.56 -15.10
C GLU A 274 -39.57 -54.09 -15.11
N ARG A 275 -40.17 -54.28 -16.29
CA ARG A 275 -41.53 -54.83 -16.40
C ARG A 275 -41.60 -56.34 -16.14
N ARG A 276 -40.52 -57.08 -16.40
CA ARG A 276 -40.45 -58.53 -16.13
C ARG A 276 -40.19 -58.85 -14.66
N ILE A 277 -39.64 -57.89 -13.91
CA ILE A 277 -39.27 -58.02 -12.50
C ILE A 277 -40.41 -57.58 -11.55
N ARG A 278 -41.41 -56.86 -12.08
CA ARG A 278 -42.62 -56.45 -11.35
C ARG A 278 -43.76 -57.42 -11.56
#